data_AF-A0A2M9IDS2-F1
#
_entry.id   AF-A0A2M9IDS2-F1
#
_cell.length_a   1.000
_cell.length_b   1.000
_cell.length_c   1.000
_cell.angle_alpha   90.00
_cell.angle_beta   90.00
_cell.angle_gamma   90.00
#
_symmetry.space_group_name_H-M   'P 1'
#
loop_
_entity.id
_entity.type
_entity.pdbx_description
1 polymer ?
#
loop_
_entity_poly.entity_id
_entity_poly.type
_entity_poly.pdbx_seq_one_letter_code
_entity_poly.pdbx_strand_id
1 'polypeptide(L)'
;MTSDHDTLWRRCAYLGRVLLPLLDQEPWRQDRRQERLHLWGIDVAVGERLMEVFAALAAHAVAVDTSLSAAEFETLRLSAVADAATGKQDFELLAGLPETFADDRDEIAVKVLRLHAYRGGQTSLQLLRLGTEVRRTLTVLAARESVPSPTCGDIFRKAHKANLPQ
;
A
#
# COMPACT_ATOMS: atom_id res chain seq x y z
N MET A 1 -25.26 7.50 -0.41
CA MET A 1 -24.61 6.85 -1.57
C MET A 1 -23.12 7.07 -1.39
N THR A 2 -22.30 6.02 -1.32
CA THR A 2 -20.83 6.18 -1.34
C THR A 2 -20.42 6.72 -2.69
N SER A 3 -19.54 7.73 -2.71
CA SER A 3 -19.02 8.24 -3.97
C SER A 3 -18.11 7.18 -4.64
N ASP A 4 -17.92 7.29 -5.95
CA ASP A 4 -16.94 6.44 -6.66
C ASP A 4 -15.53 6.65 -6.07
N HIS A 5 -15.21 7.88 -5.68
CA HIS A 5 -13.97 8.26 -5.02
C HIS A 5 -13.73 7.51 -3.70
N ASP A 6 -14.75 7.44 -2.83
CA ASP A 6 -14.67 6.68 -1.57
C ASP A 6 -14.52 5.18 -1.85
N THR A 7 -15.18 4.69 -2.89
CA THR A 7 -15.14 3.29 -3.30
C THR A 7 -13.75 2.93 -3.84
N LEU A 8 -13.14 3.84 -4.61
CA LEU A 8 -11.78 3.70 -5.12
C LEU A 8 -10.77 3.65 -3.97
N TRP A 9 -10.89 4.55 -2.99
CA TRP A 9 -10.05 4.50 -1.79
C TRP A 9 -10.16 3.15 -1.07
N ARG A 10 -11.37 2.62 -0.88
CA ARG A 10 -11.56 1.31 -0.23
C ARG A 10 -10.85 0.18 -0.97
N ARG A 11 -10.84 0.20 -2.30
CA ARG A 11 -10.09 -0.77 -3.11
C ARG A 11 -8.58 -0.62 -2.91
N CYS A 12 -8.08 0.62 -2.87
CA CYS A 12 -6.68 0.90 -2.57
C CYS A 12 -6.28 0.43 -1.17
N ALA A 13 -7.11 0.73 -0.16
CA ALA A 13 -6.89 0.32 1.23
C ALA A 13 -6.91 -1.21 1.36
N TYR A 14 -7.83 -1.90 0.66
CA TYR A 14 -7.87 -3.35 0.63
C TYR A 14 -6.57 -3.95 0.06
N LEU A 15 -6.03 -3.40 -1.03
CA LEU A 15 -4.73 -3.82 -1.56
C LEU A 15 -3.61 -3.70 -0.51
N GLY A 16 -3.58 -2.59 0.23
CA GLY A 16 -2.63 -2.39 1.32
C GLY A 16 -2.74 -3.45 2.41
N ARG A 17 -3.96 -3.74 2.87
CA ARG A 17 -4.24 -4.70 3.96
C ARG A 17 -3.89 -6.15 3.61
N VAL A 18 -4.07 -6.56 2.36
CA VAL A 18 -3.79 -7.96 1.95
C VAL A 18 -2.32 -8.20 1.61
N LEU A 19 -1.52 -7.14 1.49
CA LEU A 19 -0.15 -7.19 0.99
C LEU A 19 0.77 -8.00 1.90
N LEU A 20 0.78 -7.71 3.21
CA LEU A 20 1.62 -8.43 4.18
C LEU A 20 1.13 -9.86 4.43
N PRO A 21 -0.18 -10.13 4.69
CA PRO A 21 -0.64 -11.50 4.88
C PRO A 21 -0.36 -12.42 3.68
N LEU A 22 -0.45 -11.89 2.44
CA LEU A 22 -0.09 -12.66 1.25
C LEU A 22 1.41 -12.88 1.11
N LEU A 23 2.24 -11.94 1.57
CA LEU A 23 3.69 -12.12 1.61
C LEU A 23 4.07 -13.23 2.60
N ASP A 24 3.44 -13.20 3.77
CA ASP A 24 3.77 -13.97 4.97
C ASP A 24 3.26 -15.42 4.97
N GLN A 25 2.71 -15.88 3.85
CA GLN A 25 2.53 -17.32 3.59
C GLN A 25 3.85 -18.11 3.73
N GLU A 26 5.00 -17.41 3.66
CA GLU A 26 6.31 -17.91 4.07
C GLU A 26 6.74 -17.25 5.40
N PRO A 27 6.66 -17.94 6.55
CA PRO A 27 6.84 -17.32 7.88
C PRO A 27 8.13 -16.51 8.05
N TRP A 28 9.24 -16.97 7.45
CA TRP A 28 10.53 -16.28 7.53
C TRP A 28 10.51 -14.85 6.95
N ARG A 29 9.54 -14.52 6.09
CA ARG A 29 9.40 -13.16 5.53
C ARG A 29 8.87 -12.16 6.54
N GLN A 30 7.98 -12.60 7.42
CA GLN A 30 7.48 -11.80 8.53
C GLN A 30 8.64 -11.48 9.47
N ASP A 31 9.37 -12.49 9.95
CA ASP A 31 10.52 -12.30 10.85
C ASP A 31 11.55 -11.31 10.26
N ARG A 32 11.88 -11.49 8.97
CA ARG A 32 12.81 -10.62 8.27
C ARG A 32 12.30 -9.19 8.10
N ARG A 33 10.99 -8.98 7.92
CA ARG A 33 10.40 -7.65 7.85
C ARG A 33 10.46 -6.98 9.23
N GLN A 34 10.08 -7.69 10.28
CA GLN A 34 10.08 -7.16 11.65
C GLN A 34 11.50 -6.80 12.11
N GLU A 35 12.50 -7.63 11.77
CA GLU A 35 13.92 -7.33 11.97
C GLU A 35 14.32 -6.03 11.26
N ARG A 36 13.92 -5.83 10.00
CA ARG A 36 14.18 -4.58 9.25
C ARG A 36 13.55 -3.36 9.92
N LEU A 37 12.28 -3.45 10.32
CA LEU A 37 11.57 -2.36 10.99
C LEU A 37 12.29 -1.96 12.29
N HIS A 38 12.70 -2.94 13.08
CA HIS A 38 13.46 -2.71 14.31
C HIS A 38 14.80 -2.01 14.04
N LEU A 39 15.56 -2.47 13.03
CA LEU A 39 16.81 -1.82 12.61
C LEU A 39 16.62 -0.38 12.11
N TRP A 40 15.42 -0.04 11.63
CA TRP A 40 15.08 1.31 11.20
C TRP A 40 14.57 2.20 12.34
N GLY A 41 14.49 1.67 13.56
CA GLY A 41 13.94 2.36 14.72
C GLY A 41 12.44 2.66 14.57
N ILE A 42 11.72 1.77 13.88
CA ILE A 42 10.28 1.87 13.69
C ILE A 42 9.63 0.78 14.55
N ASP A 43 8.65 1.16 15.36
CA ASP A 43 7.80 0.18 16.04
C ASP A 43 7.17 -0.76 15.02
N VAL A 44 7.17 -2.06 15.28
CA VAL A 44 6.75 -3.07 14.28
C VAL A 44 5.30 -2.84 13.84
N ALA A 45 4.38 -2.63 14.79
CA ALA A 45 2.97 -2.45 14.47
C ALA A 45 2.74 -1.14 13.70
N VAL A 46 3.44 -0.06 14.08
CA VAL A 46 3.40 1.20 13.33
C VAL A 46 3.98 1.03 11.93
N GLY A 47 5.11 0.35 11.79
CA GLY A 47 5.79 0.14 10.52
C GLY A 47 4.97 -0.69 9.54
N GLU A 48 4.39 -1.79 9.99
CA GLU A 48 3.50 -2.62 9.17
C GLU A 48 2.26 -1.84 8.76
N ARG A 49 1.64 -1.08 9.68
CA ARG A 49 0.50 -0.23 9.35
C ARG A 49 0.86 0.87 8.34
N LEU A 50 2.06 1.45 8.46
CA LEU A 50 2.55 2.42 7.50
C LEU A 50 2.80 1.79 6.14
N MET A 51 3.29 0.55 6.07
CA MET A 51 3.43 -0.16 4.80
C MET A 51 2.08 -0.38 4.11
N GLU A 52 1.05 -0.79 4.86
CA GLU A 52 -0.32 -0.97 4.33
C GLU A 52 -0.85 0.34 3.72
N VAL A 53 -0.80 1.44 4.47
CA VAL A 53 -1.32 2.72 3.97
C VAL A 53 -0.47 3.27 2.84
N PHE A 54 0.85 3.10 2.86
CA PHE A 54 1.73 3.56 1.78
C PHE A 54 1.43 2.83 0.47
N ALA A 55 1.19 1.51 0.52
CA ALA A 55 0.75 0.76 -0.65
C ALA A 55 -0.62 1.25 -1.17
N ALA A 56 -1.56 1.55 -0.26
CA ALA A 56 -2.85 2.13 -0.63
C ALA A 56 -2.69 3.51 -1.29
N LEU A 57 -1.84 4.38 -0.75
CA LEU A 57 -1.54 5.70 -1.31
C LEU A 57 -0.88 5.60 -2.69
N ALA A 58 0.09 4.69 -2.85
CA ALA A 58 0.73 4.46 -4.14
C ALA A 58 -0.28 3.99 -5.20
N ALA A 59 -1.18 3.07 -4.85
CA ALA A 59 -2.21 2.60 -5.76
C ALA A 59 -3.23 3.69 -6.10
N HIS A 60 -3.65 4.45 -5.09
CA HIS A 60 -4.56 5.57 -5.24
C HIS A 60 -3.97 6.66 -6.15
N ALA A 61 -2.70 7.02 -5.94
CA ALA A 61 -2.03 8.03 -6.76
C ALA A 61 -1.96 7.61 -8.23
N VAL A 62 -1.67 6.34 -8.52
CA VAL A 62 -1.69 5.85 -9.91
C VAL A 62 -3.10 5.85 -10.48
N ALA A 63 -4.10 5.45 -9.70
CA ALA A 63 -5.50 5.47 -10.14
C ALA A 63 -5.99 6.88 -10.47
N VAL A 64 -5.63 7.87 -9.64
CA VAL A 64 -5.94 9.28 -9.88
C VAL A 64 -5.22 9.81 -11.13
N ASP A 65 -3.92 9.54 -11.28
CA ASP A 65 -3.14 9.96 -12.46
C ASP A 65 -3.72 9.41 -13.77
N THR A 66 -4.32 8.22 -13.72
CA THR A 66 -4.92 7.54 -14.87
C THR A 66 -6.43 7.74 -14.96
N SER A 67 -7.02 8.51 -14.04
CA SER A 67 -8.47 8.77 -13.96
C SER A 67 -9.32 7.50 -13.93
N LEU A 68 -8.84 6.46 -13.24
CA LEU A 68 -9.54 5.18 -13.11
C LEU A 68 -10.71 5.31 -12.13
N SER A 69 -11.85 4.71 -12.50
CA SER A 69 -12.96 4.49 -11.58
C SER A 69 -12.68 3.36 -10.60
N ALA A 70 -13.49 3.25 -9.54
CA ALA A 70 -13.37 2.15 -8.59
C ALA A 70 -13.58 0.77 -9.24
N ALA A 71 -14.38 0.69 -10.31
CA ALA A 71 -14.64 -0.54 -11.05
C ALA A 71 -13.43 -0.99 -11.90
N GLU A 72 -12.63 -0.04 -12.37
CA GLU A 72 -11.48 -0.31 -13.23
C GLU A 72 -10.19 -0.56 -12.42
N PHE A 73 -10.19 -0.28 -11.11
CA PHE A 73 -9.03 -0.44 -10.23
C PHE A 73 -8.38 -1.82 -10.33
N GLU A 74 -9.17 -2.89 -10.47
CA GLU A 74 -8.64 -4.26 -10.55
C GLU A 74 -7.78 -4.50 -11.80
N THR A 75 -7.89 -3.66 -12.83
CA THR A 75 -7.05 -3.73 -14.04
C THR A 75 -5.67 -3.10 -13.85
N LEU A 76 -5.46 -2.38 -12.74
CA LEU A 76 -4.22 -1.67 -12.47
C LEU A 76 -3.06 -2.66 -12.28
N ARG A 77 -1.95 -2.43 -12.99
CA ARG A 77 -0.77 -3.32 -12.89
C ARG A 77 -0.05 -3.12 -11.56
N LEU A 78 0.37 -4.22 -10.93
CA LEU A 78 1.19 -4.14 -9.71
C LEU A 78 2.50 -3.39 -9.93
N SER A 79 3.11 -3.51 -11.11
CA SER A 79 4.36 -2.81 -11.40
C SER A 79 4.20 -1.29 -11.34
N ALA A 80 3.07 -0.77 -11.82
CA ALA A 80 2.78 0.66 -11.76
C ALA A 80 2.64 1.15 -10.31
N VAL A 81 1.96 0.37 -9.47
CA VAL A 81 1.86 0.64 -8.02
C VAL A 81 3.23 0.57 -7.34
N ALA A 82 4.03 -0.44 -7.69
CA ALA A 82 5.37 -0.63 -7.14
C ALA A 82 6.31 0.53 -7.51
N ASP A 83 6.24 1.01 -8.75
CA ASP A 83 7.02 2.15 -9.20
C ASP A 83 6.56 3.45 -8.53
N ALA A 84 5.25 3.66 -8.36
CA ALA A 84 4.71 4.81 -7.62
C ALA A 84 5.16 4.84 -6.15
N ALA A 85 5.31 3.68 -5.49
CA ALA A 85 5.75 3.59 -4.10
C ALA A 85 7.16 4.15 -3.84
N THR A 86 7.99 4.32 -4.87
CA THR A 86 9.32 4.96 -4.75
C THR A 86 9.53 6.14 -5.70
N GLY A 87 8.69 6.28 -6.72
CA GLY A 87 8.84 7.28 -7.78
C GLY A 87 8.06 8.58 -7.53
N LYS A 88 7.04 8.55 -6.67
CA LYS A 88 6.25 9.72 -6.30
C LYS A 88 6.78 10.40 -5.04
N GLN A 89 6.70 11.72 -5.00
CA GLN A 89 6.96 12.50 -3.80
C GLN A 89 5.81 12.33 -2.78
N ASP A 90 6.09 12.56 -1.50
CA ASP A 90 5.09 12.42 -0.42
C ASP A 90 3.83 13.25 -0.68
N PHE A 91 3.96 14.47 -1.20
CA PHE A 91 2.81 15.33 -1.50
C PHE A 91 1.97 14.80 -2.68
N GLU A 92 2.57 14.08 -3.64
CA GLU A 92 1.85 13.45 -4.74
C GLU A 92 1.08 12.22 -4.25
N LEU A 93 1.69 11.41 -3.37
CA LEU A 93 1.04 10.27 -2.75
C LEU A 93 -0.16 10.68 -1.89
N LEU A 94 -0.06 11.85 -1.25
CA LEU A 94 -1.10 12.41 -0.38
C LEU A 94 -2.14 13.26 -1.11
N ALA A 95 -1.98 13.48 -2.42
CA ALA A 95 -2.90 14.27 -3.22
C ALA A 95 -4.19 13.50 -3.54
N GLY A 96 -5.29 14.24 -3.66
CA GLY A 96 -6.57 13.69 -4.11
C GLY A 96 -7.24 12.70 -3.14
N LEU A 97 -6.79 12.57 -1.90
CA LEU A 97 -7.41 11.68 -0.92
C LEU A 97 -8.88 12.06 -0.64
N PRO A 98 -9.74 11.09 -0.27
CA PRO A 98 -11.12 11.40 0.09
C PRO A 98 -11.19 12.35 1.29
N GLU A 99 -12.23 13.18 1.34
CA GLU A 99 -12.46 14.10 2.46
C GLU A 99 -12.81 13.35 3.75
N THR A 100 -13.45 12.18 3.62
CA THR A 100 -13.84 11.31 4.73
C THR A 100 -13.39 9.88 4.47
N PHE A 101 -12.86 9.22 5.50
CA PHE A 101 -12.50 7.81 5.44
C PHE A 101 -13.63 6.96 6.01
N ALA A 102 -13.84 5.79 5.41
CA ALA A 102 -14.83 4.83 5.92
C ALA A 102 -14.32 3.98 7.10
N ASP A 103 -13.00 3.94 7.30
CA ASP A 103 -12.32 3.23 8.38
C ASP A 103 -11.39 4.22 9.09
N ASP A 104 -11.65 4.47 10.37
CA ASP A 104 -10.87 5.39 11.21
C ASP A 104 -9.38 5.01 11.22
N ARG A 105 -9.06 3.72 11.06
CA ARG A 105 -7.68 3.26 11.01
C ARG A 105 -6.96 3.80 9.79
N ASP A 106 -7.65 3.98 8.66
CA ASP A 106 -7.04 4.55 7.44
C ASP A 106 -6.79 6.03 7.64
N GLU A 107 -7.74 6.76 8.23
CA GLU A 107 -7.59 8.17 8.56
C GLU A 107 -6.39 8.41 9.49
N ILE A 108 -6.27 7.62 10.55
CA ILE A 108 -5.16 7.70 11.51
C ILE A 108 -3.84 7.41 10.79
N ALA A 109 -3.76 6.36 9.98
CA ALA A 109 -2.53 6.00 9.28
C ALA A 109 -2.09 7.08 8.28
N VAL A 110 -3.03 7.68 7.53
CA VAL A 110 -2.75 8.81 6.64
C VAL A 110 -2.25 10.03 7.42
N LYS A 111 -2.85 10.34 8.58
CA LYS A 111 -2.39 11.44 9.45
C LYS A 111 -0.97 11.20 9.97
N VAL A 112 -0.66 9.97 10.37
CA VAL A 112 0.71 9.60 10.80
C VAL A 112 1.68 9.77 9.63
N LEU A 113 1.33 9.30 8.43
CA LEU A 113 2.20 9.45 7.26
C LEU A 113 2.44 10.93 6.91
N ARG A 114 1.40 11.78 6.97
CA ARG A 114 1.53 13.24 6.83
C ARG A 114 2.51 13.83 7.86
N LEU A 115 2.40 13.40 9.12
CA LEU A 115 3.32 13.85 10.16
C LEU A 115 4.76 13.44 9.86
N HIS A 116 4.99 12.21 9.40
CA HIS A 116 6.32 11.74 9.01
C HIS A 116 6.90 12.52 7.82
N ALA A 117 6.06 12.83 6.83
CA ALA A 117 6.45 13.60 5.64
C ALA A 117 6.86 15.03 6.00
N TYR A 118 6.10 15.71 6.86
CA TYR A 118 6.37 17.10 7.23
C TYR A 118 7.48 17.29 8.27
N ARG A 119 7.73 16.29 9.12
CA ARG A 119 8.73 16.41 10.20
C ARG A 119 10.18 16.41 9.68
N GLY A 120 10.43 15.83 8.51
CA GLY A 120 11.76 15.83 7.90
C GLY A 120 12.80 14.97 8.62
N GLY A 121 14.04 14.97 8.12
CA GLY A 121 15.18 14.33 8.77
C GLY A 121 15.03 12.80 8.86
N GLN A 122 15.14 12.24 10.07
CA GLN A 122 15.09 10.79 10.29
C GLN A 122 13.76 10.17 9.84
N THR A 123 12.64 10.89 9.95
CA THR A 123 11.34 10.37 9.51
C THR A 123 11.23 10.29 8.00
N SER A 124 11.86 11.20 7.25
CA SER A 124 11.95 11.11 5.78
C SER A 124 12.76 9.90 5.34
N LEU A 125 13.86 9.60 6.03
CA LEU A 125 14.63 8.38 5.76
C LEU A 125 13.82 7.10 6.06
N GLN A 126 13.02 7.12 7.13
CA GLN A 126 12.11 6.01 7.44
C GLN A 126 11.03 5.84 6.35
N LEU A 127 10.44 6.93 5.85
CA LEU A 127 9.48 6.87 4.73
C LEU A 127 10.11 6.32 3.45
N LEU A 128 11.33 6.74 3.10
CA LEU A 128 12.06 6.20 1.95
C LEU A 128 12.29 4.68 2.08
N ARG A 129 12.67 4.22 3.26
CA ARG A 129 12.87 2.79 3.55
C ARG A 129 11.55 2.02 3.46
N LEU A 130 10.47 2.57 4.01
CA LEU A 130 9.13 1.98 3.92
C LEU A 130 8.65 1.89 2.46
N GLY A 131 8.81 2.96 1.66
CA GLY A 131 8.47 2.94 0.24
C GLY A 131 9.26 1.90 -0.56
N THR A 132 10.57 1.78 -0.27
CA THR A 132 11.42 0.73 -0.86
C THR A 132 10.97 -0.68 -0.47
N GLU A 133 10.58 -0.87 0.79
CA GLU A 133 10.07 -2.15 1.28
C GLU A 133 8.72 -2.49 0.62
N VAL A 134 7.80 -1.53 0.52
CA VAL A 134 6.51 -1.70 -0.16
C VAL A 134 6.71 -2.08 -1.62
N ARG A 135 7.57 -1.36 -2.35
CA ARG A 135 7.94 -1.69 -3.73
C ARG A 135 8.47 -3.12 -3.83
N ARG A 136 9.40 -3.50 -2.95
CA ARG A 136 9.94 -4.86 -2.91
C ARG A 136 8.84 -5.89 -2.68
N THR A 137 7.92 -5.64 -1.75
CA THR A 137 6.82 -6.57 -1.47
C THR A 137 5.90 -6.73 -2.67
N LEU A 138 5.51 -5.63 -3.32
CA LEU A 138 4.70 -5.65 -4.54
C LEU A 138 5.40 -6.42 -5.67
N THR A 139 6.70 -6.19 -5.89
CA THR A 139 7.48 -6.92 -6.90
C THR A 139 7.56 -8.42 -6.60
N VAL A 140 7.74 -8.81 -5.33
CA VAL A 140 7.74 -10.23 -4.92
C VAL A 140 6.37 -10.86 -5.15
N LEU A 141 5.28 -10.18 -4.78
CA LEU A 141 3.93 -10.66 -5.04
C LEU A 141 3.68 -10.83 -6.54
N ALA A 142 4.08 -9.85 -7.35
CA ALA A 142 3.97 -9.91 -8.80
C ALA A 142 4.78 -11.08 -9.39
N ALA A 143 6.01 -11.30 -8.93
CA ALA A 143 6.85 -12.41 -9.40
C ALA A 143 6.32 -13.81 -9.06
N ARG A 144 5.43 -13.92 -8.07
CA ARG A 144 4.76 -15.17 -7.69
C ARG A 144 3.57 -15.51 -8.60
N GLU A 145 3.08 -14.56 -9.39
CA GLU A 145 1.97 -14.80 -10.31
C GLU A 145 2.46 -15.46 -11.60
N SER A 146 1.66 -16.38 -12.13
CA SER A 146 1.98 -17.10 -13.37
C SER A 146 1.71 -16.28 -14.63
N VAL A 147 0.97 -15.18 -14.50
CA VAL A 147 0.58 -14.31 -15.61
C VAL A 147 1.64 -13.23 -15.86
N PRO A 148 1.93 -12.90 -17.13
CA PRO A 148 2.76 -11.75 -17.43
C PRO A 148 2.01 -10.45 -17.04
N SER A 149 2.69 -9.56 -16.32
CA SER A 149 2.14 -8.27 -15.85
C SER A 149 0.89 -8.41 -14.96
N PRO A 150 1.02 -8.99 -13.75
CA PRO A 150 -0.11 -9.16 -12.84
C PRO A 150 -0.74 -7.84 -12.43
N THR A 151 -2.03 -7.91 -12.13
CA THR A 151 -2.91 -6.79 -11.78
C THR A 151 -3.37 -6.84 -10.33
N CYS A 152 -3.88 -5.73 -9.81
CA CYS A 152 -4.49 -5.67 -8.48
C CYS A 152 -5.63 -6.70 -8.33
N GLY A 153 -6.39 -6.98 -9.40
CA GLY A 153 -7.42 -8.02 -9.42
C GLY A 153 -6.87 -9.43 -9.20
N ASP A 154 -5.67 -9.75 -9.71
CA ASP A 154 -5.03 -11.04 -9.46
C ASP A 154 -4.68 -11.22 -7.98
N ILE A 155 -4.24 -10.15 -7.32
CA ILE A 155 -3.94 -10.12 -5.88
C ILE A 155 -5.22 -10.27 -5.07
N PHE A 156 -6.31 -9.60 -5.45
CA PHE A 156 -7.60 -9.75 -4.77
C PHE A 156 -8.14 -11.18 -4.89
N ARG A 157 -7.98 -11.81 -6.07
CA ARG A 157 -8.35 -13.22 -6.26
C ARG A 157 -7.54 -14.14 -5.34
N LYS A 158 -6.26 -13.85 -5.13
CA LYS A 158 -5.39 -14.61 -4.21
C LYS A 158 -5.74 -14.38 -2.75
N ALA A 159 -6.03 -13.13 -2.37
CA ALA A 159 -6.52 -12.79 -1.04
C ALA A 159 -7.82 -13.51 -0.71
N HIS A 160 -8.75 -13.56 -1.67
CA HIS A 160 -9.99 -14.32 -1.54
C HIS A 160 -9.74 -15.82 -1.36
N LYS A 161 -8.86 -16.43 -2.16
CA LYS A 161 -8.46 -17.85 -1.99
C LYS A 161 -7.81 -18.14 -0.63
N ALA A 162 -7.14 -17.16 -0.05
CA ALA A 162 -6.53 -17.24 1.27
C ALA A 162 -7.49 -16.87 2.42
N ASN A 163 -8.79 -16.61 2.12
CA ASN A 163 -9.80 -16.19 3.08
C ASN A 163 -9.43 -14.92 3.87
N LEU A 164 -8.73 -13.98 3.24
CA LEU A 164 -8.39 -12.71 3.86
C LEU A 164 -9.60 -11.76 3.90
N PRO A 165 -9.81 -11.01 5.01
CA PRO A 165 -10.95 -10.10 5.16
C PRO A 165 -10.84 -8.91 4.21
N GLN A 166 -11.98 -8.49 3.65
CA GLN A 166 -12.12 -7.28 2.82
C GLN A 166 -12.25 -6.01 3.67
#